data_AF-A0A6C1SWN1-F1
#
_entry.id   AF-A0A6C1SWN1-F1
#
_cell.length_a   1.000
_cell.length_b   1.000
_cell.length_c   1.000
_cell.angle_alpha   90.00
_cell.angle_beta   90.00
_cell.angle_gamma   90.00
#
_symmetry.space_group_name_H-M   'P 1'
#
loop_
_entity.id
_entity.type
_entity.pdbx_description
1 polymer ?
#
loop_
_entity_poly.entity_id
_entity_poly.type
_entity_poly.pdbx_seq_one_letter_code
_entity_poly.pdbx_strand_id
1 'polypeptide(L)'
;MTFADHAPRHHRILDFPALHPGYACSFDLAQPAQVGSGGTRTFHFRATRQGLATLTLRHWQPWSGEDSVTERFSVRVQVTD
;
A
#
# COMPACT_ATOMS: atom_id res chain seq x y z
N MET A 1 36.86 3.86 -15.67
CA MET A 1 35.43 3.54 -15.91
C MET A 1 34.72 3.78 -14.58
N THR A 2 34.17 4.98 -14.42
CA THR A 2 33.69 5.49 -13.12
C THR A 2 32.19 5.25 -13.06
N PHE A 3 31.75 4.41 -12.12
CA PHE A 3 30.33 4.26 -11.83
C PHE A 3 29.91 5.47 -11.00
N ALA A 4 29.23 6.41 -11.67
CA ALA A 4 28.60 7.53 -11.02
C ALA A 4 27.40 7.04 -10.21
N ASP A 5 27.36 7.55 -8.99
CA ASP A 5 26.24 7.69 -8.08
C ASP A 5 24.85 7.66 -8.75
N HIS A 6 24.03 6.68 -8.38
CA HIS A 6 22.60 6.68 -8.66
C HIS A 6 21.85 6.72 -7.33
N ALA A 7 21.48 7.94 -6.94
CA ALA A 7 20.49 8.23 -5.91
C ALA A 7 19.26 7.30 -6.04
N PRO A 8 18.69 6.82 -4.92
CA PRO A 8 17.57 5.91 -4.97
C PRO A 8 16.36 6.62 -5.58
N ARG A 9 15.90 6.08 -6.72
CA ARG A 9 14.61 6.45 -7.32
C ARG A 9 13.55 6.21 -6.27
N HIS A 10 13.01 7.30 -5.72
CA HIS A 10 11.79 7.29 -4.92
C HIS A 10 10.66 6.72 -5.81
N HIS A 11 10.47 5.40 -5.76
CA HIS A 11 9.27 4.75 -6.25
C HIS A 11 8.13 5.20 -5.36
N ARG A 12 7.51 6.31 -5.78
CA ARG A 12 6.29 6.87 -5.20
C ARG A 12 5.15 5.89 -5.48
N ILE A 13 5.01 4.90 -4.62
CA ILE A 13 3.86 4.00 -4.58
C ILE A 13 2.89 4.64 -3.58
N LEU A 14 1.64 4.85 -4.04
CA LEU A 14 0.52 5.55 -3.39
C LEU A 14 0.43 7.06 -3.69
N ASP A 15 -0.11 7.44 -4.84
CA ASP A 15 -0.64 8.80 -5.02
C ASP A 15 -2.03 8.89 -4.36
N PHE A 16 -2.04 9.21 -3.06
CA PHE A 16 -3.21 9.74 -2.37
C PHE A 16 -2.96 11.23 -2.09
N PRO A 17 -3.64 12.18 -2.76
CA PRO A 17 -3.36 13.61 -2.62
C PRO A 17 -3.77 14.23 -1.25
N ALA A 18 -3.91 13.44 -0.17
CA ALA A 18 -4.22 13.96 1.17
C ALA A 18 -3.66 13.15 2.37
N LEU A 19 -2.79 12.14 2.17
CA LEU A 19 -2.30 11.29 3.27
C LEU A 19 -0.75 11.34 3.38
N HIS A 20 -0.21 12.20 4.25
CA HIS A 20 1.23 12.26 4.66
C HIS A 20 1.30 12.72 6.14
N PRO A 21 2.35 12.40 6.93
CA PRO A 21 2.95 11.10 7.22
C PRO A 21 2.18 10.38 8.35
N GLY A 22 2.15 9.04 8.32
CA GLY A 22 1.49 8.25 9.37
C GLY A 22 0.81 6.97 8.88
N TYR A 23 1.15 6.49 7.68
CA TYR A 23 0.73 5.16 7.28
C TYR A 23 1.70 4.12 7.84
N ALA A 24 1.13 3.04 8.38
CA ALA A 24 1.90 1.87 8.78
C ALA A 24 1.31 0.65 8.07
N CYS A 25 2.17 -0.28 7.67
CA CYS A 25 1.77 -1.56 7.11
C CYS A 25 2.41 -2.66 7.93
N SER A 26 1.60 -3.58 8.45
CA SER A 26 2.10 -4.83 9.05
C SER A 26 1.65 -6.02 8.21
N PHE A 27 2.29 -7.16 8.42
CA PHE A 27 1.88 -8.44 7.85
C PHE A 27 1.99 -9.52 8.91
N ASP A 28 0.87 -10.19 9.16
CA ASP A 28 0.75 -11.26 10.14
C ASP A 28 0.53 -12.58 9.41
N LEU A 29 1.34 -13.59 9.74
CA LEU A 29 1.20 -14.93 9.15
C LEU A 29 -0.08 -15.61 9.65
N ALA A 30 -0.75 -16.35 8.77
CA ALA A 30 -1.82 -17.25 9.20
C ALA A 30 -1.24 -18.33 10.13
N GLN A 31 -2.02 -18.74 11.14
CA GLN A 31 -1.63 -19.79 12.07
C GLN A 31 -2.36 -21.10 11.75
N PRO A 32 -1.67 -22.26 11.73
CA PRO A 32 -0.23 -22.43 11.94
C PRO A 32 0.61 -21.90 10.75
N ALA A 33 1.75 -21.29 11.04
CA ALA A 33 2.63 -20.71 10.03
C ALA A 33 3.45 -21.81 9.32
N GLN A 34 3.13 -22.09 8.06
CA GLN A 34 3.85 -23.05 7.21
C GLN A 34 4.31 -22.39 5.90
N VAL A 35 5.22 -23.04 5.20
CA VAL A 35 5.66 -22.57 3.88
C VAL A 35 4.46 -22.58 2.92
N GLY A 36 4.25 -21.45 2.25
CA GLY A 36 3.11 -21.25 1.36
C GLY A 36 1.82 -20.85 2.07
N SER A 37 1.80 -20.78 3.41
CA SER A 37 0.67 -20.21 4.13
C SER A 37 0.50 -18.74 3.77
N GLY A 38 -0.77 -18.33 3.61
CA GLY A 38 -1.13 -16.93 3.48
C GLY A 38 -0.94 -16.14 4.79
N GLY A 39 -1.43 -14.91 4.80
CA GLY A 39 -1.45 -14.05 5.97
C GLY A 39 -2.31 -12.83 5.74
N THR A 40 -2.33 -11.95 6.73
CA THR A 40 -3.11 -10.71 6.73
C THR A 40 -2.18 -9.52 6.62
N ARG A 41 -2.44 -8.63 5.66
CA ARG A 41 -1.76 -7.33 5.55
C ARG A 41 -2.65 -6.24 6.12
N THR A 42 -2.19 -5.58 7.17
CA THR A 42 -2.95 -4.49 7.82
C THR A 42 -2.35 -3.15 7.41
N PHE A 43 -3.19 -2.26 6.88
CA PHE A 43 -2.81 -0.89 6.55
C PHE A 43 -3.48 0.07 7.53
N HIS A 44 -2.68 0.86 8.23
CA HIS A 44 -3.14 1.93 9.10
C HIS A 44 -3.05 3.25 8.35
N PHE A 45 -4.13 4.03 8.37
CA PHE A 45 -4.19 5.37 7.80
C PHE A 45 -4.75 6.34 8.83
N ARG A 46 -4.22 7.55 8.87
CA ARG A 46 -4.78 8.66 9.65
C ARG A 46 -5.43 9.65 8.70
N ALA A 47 -6.73 9.88 8.87
CA ALA A 47 -7.39 10.99 8.21
C ALA A 47 -6.81 12.31 8.73
N THR A 48 -6.44 13.19 7.79
CA THR A 48 -5.83 14.51 8.11
C THR A 48 -6.79 15.66 7.83
N ARG A 49 -7.90 15.40 7.13
CA ARG A 49 -8.92 16.37 6.74
C ARG A 49 -10.29 15.71 6.72
N GLN A 50 -11.32 16.48 7.04
CA GLN A 50 -12.72 16.10 6.84
C GLN A 50 -13.03 15.99 5.34
N GLY A 51 -14.06 15.21 5.02
CA GLY A 51 -14.53 14.99 3.66
C GLY A 51 -14.59 13.52 3.26
N LEU A 52 -14.93 13.29 1.98
CA LEU A 52 -15.01 11.97 1.40
C LEU A 52 -13.70 11.61 0.69
N ALA A 53 -13.10 10.49 1.08
CA ALA A 53 -11.92 9.93 0.42
C ALA A 53 -12.22 8.53 -0.12
N THR A 54 -11.66 8.18 -1.27
CA THR A 54 -11.70 6.81 -1.79
C THR A 54 -10.33 6.17 -1.61
N LEU A 55 -10.26 5.08 -0.85
CA LEU A 55 -9.08 4.25 -0.68
C LEU A 55 -9.16 3.11 -1.68
N THR A 56 -8.09 2.90 -2.44
CA THR A 56 -7.97 1.80 -3.41
C THR A 56 -6.71 1.00 -3.13
N LEU A 57 -6.84 -0.33 -3.12
CA LEU A 57 -5.74 -1.27 -2.96
C LEU A 57 -5.74 -2.26 -4.13
N ARG A 58 -4.56 -2.68 -4.55
CA ARG A 58 -4.36 -3.70 -5.59
C ARG A 58 -3.56 -4.85 -5.00
N HIS A 59 -4.03 -6.07 -5.22
CA HIS A 59 -3.25 -7.28 -5.00
C HIS A 59 -2.52 -7.61 -6.30
N TRP A 60 -1.20 -7.46 -6.30
CA TRP A 60 -0.39 -7.59 -7.51
C TRP A 60 1.06 -7.95 -7.19
N GLN A 61 1.81 -8.37 -8.20
CA GLN A 61 3.25 -8.53 -8.12
C GLN A 61 3.92 -7.22 -8.55
N PRO A 62 4.55 -6.47 -7.61
CA PRO A 62 5.06 -5.14 -7.93
C PRO A 62 6.16 -5.14 -9.00
N TRP A 63 6.85 -6.27 -9.21
CA TRP A 63 7.86 -6.45 -10.25
C TRP A 63 7.29 -6.78 -11.64
N SER A 64 6.05 -7.27 -11.72
CA SER A 64 5.41 -7.68 -12.98
C SER A 64 4.52 -6.56 -13.55
N GLY A 65 4.04 -5.66 -12.69
CA GLY A 65 3.26 -4.49 -13.10
C GLY A 65 1.76 -4.78 -13.18
N GLU A 66 1.03 -3.97 -13.94
CA GLU A 66 -0.45 -3.93 -13.93
C GLU A 66 -1.10 -5.24 -14.40
N ASP A 67 -0.45 -5.97 -15.31
CA ASP A 67 -0.96 -7.25 -15.82
C ASP A 67 -1.01 -8.34 -14.74
N SER A 68 -0.31 -8.13 -13.62
CA SER A 68 -0.30 -9.04 -12.48
C SER A 68 -1.35 -8.74 -11.42
N VAL A 69 -2.23 -7.76 -11.63
CA VAL A 69 -3.30 -7.45 -10.68
C VAL A 69 -4.33 -8.57 -10.68
N THR A 70 -4.41 -9.29 -9.57
CA THR A 70 -5.38 -10.38 -9.37
C THR A 70 -6.63 -9.90 -8.65
N GLU A 71 -6.53 -8.84 -7.85
CA GLU A 71 -7.66 -8.31 -7.07
C GLU A 71 -7.56 -6.79 -6.85
N ARG A 72 -8.72 -6.14 -6.75
CA ARG A 72 -8.85 -4.71 -6.42
C ARG A 72 -9.83 -4.54 -5.26
N PHE A 73 -9.40 -3.83 -4.22
CA PHE A 73 -10.24 -3.43 -3.12
C PHE A 73 -10.47 -1.91 -3.17
N SER A 74 -11.70 -1.47 -2.94
CA SER A 74 -12.07 -0.06 -2.93
C SER A 74 -13.06 0.22 -1.82
N VAL A 75 -12.78 1.25 -1.02
CA VAL A 75 -13.67 1.71 0.04
C VAL A 75 -13.75 3.23 0.04
N ARG A 76 -14.97 3.74 0.24
CA ARG A 76 -15.22 5.17 0.48
C ARG A 76 -15.24 5.43 1.97
N VAL A 77 -14.38 6.33 2.43
CA VAL A 77 -14.27 6.75 3.82
C VAL A 77 -14.78 8.18 3.94
N GLN A 78 -15.86 8.35 4.69
CA GLN A 78 -16.38 9.67 5.04
C GLN A 78 -15.78 10.08 6.39
N VAL A 79 -15.05 11.20 6.41
CA VAL A 79 -14.50 11.80 7.63
C VAL A 79 -15.38 13.00 7.98
N THR A 80 -16.03 12.94 9.14
CA THR A 80 -16.86 14.01 9.70
C THR A 80 -16.20 14.61 10.94
N ASP A 81 -16.71 15.75 11.40
CA ASP A 81 -16.42 16.33 12.72
C ASP A 81 -16.99 15.46 13.85
#